data_AF-A0A7V9L1R0-F1
#
_entry.id   AF-A0A7V9L1R0-F1
#
_cell.length_a   1.000
_cell.length_b   1.000
_cell.length_c   1.000
_cell.angle_alpha   90.00
_cell.angle_beta   90.00
_cell.angle_gamma   90.00
#
_symmetry.space_group_name_H-M   'P 1'
#
loop_
_entity.id
_entity.type
_entity.pdbx_description
1 polymer ?
#
loop_
_entity_poly.entity_id
_entity_poly.type
_entity_poly.pdbx_seq_one_letter_code
_entity_poly.pdbx_strand_id
1 'polypeptide(L)'
;MRSLALLLAIGACSPARADQPITGTEVLQKYCGKCHAAKAEGDLGYITDSKRLVTEGYVVPGDASRSQLMRRIVDGEMPPESVKLRPSATEIAALRAWIDSMPTTTGFRGWREVDRVLAADAARLSYDAQPRWFSLVHLANAGASEAQLDRYRTALAISLASLTWSAKPPPVVAVDRERTLFRIDLRDLGWSAATWDTVRASYPYGVARGRVPEAIRADWFVATTTRGPLYHAVLGMPDTDVELARRLGVDLADNVARTIASRATWSRDRVARAGFNRSGVSVNNRVIERHPTRFGALWRSYDFASSVGRENVFAHPLDFVAAGGEIIFNLPNGFQAYLLVDKTGKRIDRAPTSIVSDPRRPDRTVENAVSCIGCHAAGIVPKPDQLRDGAVGLERTDRERVQLLHPSADVMTGLYNQDRARFASALAAIGAKPSEPADEPVTALVTRYENELDLKAAAAELGLRPDELGQRLSRLPLRQILSSLVREGGTVKRDTWAAMFPRVVEGTGVGITFTPRTSNDAAPPVWVDDHRRTWIVVDHASDQATAVGSCRGRGYELPREVELVSAVANGLGAGFAQLSTRSRQTMWSAGTKLDASNLRYAAVVDPRTGVARRADITEHHVVVCVQR
;
A
#
# COMPACT_ATOMS: atom_id res chain seq x y z
N MET A 1 -64.11 18.70 52.95
CA MET A 1 -64.26 20.12 53.37
C MET A 1 -62.89 20.64 53.83
N ARG A 2 -62.54 21.86 53.40
CA ARG A 2 -61.30 22.64 53.70
C ARG A 2 -60.05 22.20 52.94
N SER A 3 -59.22 23.05 52.34
CA SER A 3 -59.27 24.49 52.03
C SER A 3 -58.25 24.76 50.90
N LEU A 4 -58.59 25.70 50.02
CA LEU A 4 -57.74 26.30 48.99
C LEU A 4 -56.50 26.99 49.60
N ALA A 5 -55.33 26.81 48.97
CA ALA A 5 -54.20 27.72 49.08
C ALA A 5 -53.82 28.16 47.65
N LEU A 6 -54.14 29.42 47.35
CA LEU A 6 -53.83 30.14 46.12
C LEU A 6 -52.46 30.81 46.30
N LEU A 7 -51.45 30.42 45.53
CA LEU A 7 -50.19 31.16 45.42
C LEU A 7 -50.13 31.82 44.03
N LEU A 8 -50.29 33.13 44.02
CA LEU A 8 -50.00 34.01 42.87
C LEU A 8 -48.51 33.94 42.55
N ALA A 9 -48.16 33.43 41.36
CA ALA A 9 -46.85 33.64 40.78
C ALA A 9 -46.84 34.99 40.04
N ILE A 10 -46.11 35.95 40.60
CA ILE A 10 -45.76 37.21 39.96
C ILE A 10 -44.85 36.89 38.78
N GLY A 11 -45.31 37.20 37.56
CA GLY A 11 -44.53 37.04 36.34
C GLY A 11 -43.33 37.99 36.33
N ALA A 12 -42.13 37.44 36.53
CA ALA A 12 -40.90 38.10 36.15
C ALA A 12 -40.79 38.06 34.62
N CYS A 13 -40.96 39.22 33.99
CA CYS A 13 -40.69 39.45 32.59
C CYS A 13 -39.21 39.12 32.32
N SER A 14 -38.94 38.01 31.62
CA SER A 14 -37.59 37.74 31.10
C SER A 14 -37.33 38.72 29.94
N PRO A 15 -36.19 39.42 29.92
CA PRO A 15 -35.87 40.35 28.85
C PRO A 15 -35.72 39.60 27.53
N ALA A 16 -36.09 40.29 26.46
CA ALA A 16 -36.02 39.82 25.08
C ALA A 16 -34.67 39.19 24.73
N ARG A 17 -34.75 38.11 23.95
CA ARG A 17 -33.65 37.34 23.37
C ARG A 17 -32.84 38.24 22.41
N ALA A 18 -31.80 38.88 22.91
CA ALA A 18 -30.79 39.57 22.10
C ALA A 18 -29.50 38.73 22.01
N ASP A 19 -28.94 38.66 20.81
CA ASP A 19 -27.61 38.17 20.41
C ASP A 19 -27.24 36.69 20.65
N GLN A 20 -27.74 35.80 19.78
CA GLN A 20 -26.92 34.66 19.36
C GLN A 20 -26.13 35.03 18.10
N PRO A 21 -24.80 34.78 18.02
CA PRO A 21 -24.03 35.03 16.82
C PRO A 21 -24.47 34.12 15.67
N ILE A 22 -24.69 34.70 14.49
CA ILE A 22 -25.01 33.97 13.26
C ILE A 22 -23.89 32.97 12.91
N THR A 23 -24.26 31.74 12.57
CA THR A 23 -23.32 30.68 12.17
C THR A 23 -22.94 30.80 10.70
N GLY A 24 -21.77 30.28 10.30
CA GLY A 24 -21.33 30.31 8.89
C GLY A 24 -22.31 29.63 7.92
N THR A 25 -22.98 28.55 8.34
CA THR A 25 -24.04 27.90 7.56
C THR A 25 -25.26 28.80 7.32
N GLU A 26 -25.63 29.64 8.30
CA GLU A 26 -26.73 30.59 8.16
C GLU A 26 -26.37 31.72 7.21
N VAL A 27 -25.10 32.17 7.20
CA VAL A 27 -24.60 33.13 6.21
C VAL A 27 -24.71 32.56 4.80
N LEU A 28 -24.25 31.32 4.57
CA LEU A 28 -24.36 30.66 3.26
C LEU A 28 -25.83 30.52 2.81
N GLN A 29 -26.72 30.10 3.70
CA GLN A 29 -28.14 29.96 3.37
C GLN A 29 -28.78 31.30 3.02
N LYS A 30 -28.53 32.33 3.83
CA LYS A 30 -29.15 33.66 3.70
C LYS A 30 -28.72 34.38 2.42
N TYR A 31 -27.43 34.33 2.10
CA TYR A 31 -26.86 35.16 1.02
C TYR A 31 -26.64 34.39 -0.29
N CYS A 32 -26.42 33.08 -0.23
CA CYS A 32 -26.04 32.28 -1.40
C CYS A 32 -27.11 31.25 -1.79
N GLY A 33 -27.92 30.79 -0.83
CA GLY A 33 -28.86 29.68 -1.01
C GLY A 33 -29.86 29.87 -2.15
N LYS A 34 -30.31 31.11 -2.41
CA LYS A 34 -31.29 31.40 -3.47
C LYS A 34 -30.83 30.98 -4.88
N CYS A 35 -29.52 31.08 -5.15
CA CYS A 35 -28.92 30.80 -6.46
C CYS A 35 -28.11 29.49 -6.45
N HIS A 36 -27.45 29.17 -5.33
CA HIS A 36 -26.49 28.06 -5.25
C HIS A 36 -26.97 26.85 -4.43
N ALA A 37 -28.22 26.82 -3.97
CA ALA A 37 -28.84 25.60 -3.45
C ALA A 37 -29.44 24.78 -4.61
N ALA A 38 -30.76 24.74 -4.78
CA ALA A 38 -31.36 23.87 -5.81
C ALA A 38 -31.15 24.33 -7.27
N LYS A 39 -30.85 25.61 -7.50
CA LYS A 39 -30.79 26.18 -8.87
C LYS A 39 -29.47 25.96 -9.60
N ALA A 40 -28.41 25.57 -8.88
CA ALA A 40 -27.09 25.30 -9.45
C ALA A 40 -26.52 26.41 -10.35
N GLU A 41 -26.81 27.68 -10.05
CA GLU A 41 -26.22 28.79 -10.82
C GLU A 41 -24.69 28.79 -10.70
N GLY A 42 -23.97 29.00 -11.82
CA GLY A 42 -22.52 28.92 -11.86
C GLY A 42 -21.95 27.53 -11.50
N ASP A 43 -22.67 26.46 -11.86
CA ASP A 43 -22.34 25.06 -11.62
C ASP A 43 -22.25 24.64 -10.14
N LEU A 44 -22.75 25.48 -9.22
CA LEU A 44 -22.73 25.24 -7.78
C LEU A 44 -24.15 25.11 -7.24
N GLY A 45 -24.62 23.88 -7.00
CA GLY A 45 -25.99 23.56 -6.58
C GLY A 45 -26.12 22.91 -5.20
N TYR A 46 -25.19 23.22 -4.30
CA TYR A 46 -25.07 22.54 -3.01
C TYR A 46 -24.38 23.42 -1.95
N ILE A 47 -24.62 24.74 -1.99
CA ILE A 47 -23.96 25.71 -1.09
C ILE A 47 -24.24 25.48 0.40
N THR A 48 -25.29 24.75 0.75
CA THR A 48 -25.62 24.39 2.13
C THR A 48 -25.01 23.06 2.57
N ASP A 49 -24.49 22.27 1.64
CA ASP A 49 -23.84 21.00 1.93
C ASP A 49 -22.34 21.24 2.23
N SER A 50 -22.06 21.56 3.49
CA SER A 50 -20.69 21.80 3.96
C SER A 50 -19.74 20.63 3.69
N LYS A 51 -20.21 19.37 3.74
CA LYS A 51 -19.37 18.20 3.45
C LYS A 51 -18.99 18.16 1.97
N ARG A 52 -19.95 18.44 1.10
CA ARG A 52 -19.70 18.49 -0.34
C ARG A 52 -18.83 19.69 -0.72
N LEU A 53 -19.02 20.85 -0.11
CA LEU A 53 -18.15 22.02 -0.30
C LEU A 53 -16.69 21.75 0.06
N VAL A 54 -16.44 20.96 1.11
CA VAL A 54 -15.10 20.51 1.48
C VAL A 54 -14.56 19.48 0.48
N THR A 55 -15.40 18.52 0.08
CA THR A 55 -15.02 17.44 -0.85
C THR A 55 -14.64 17.98 -2.23
N GLU A 56 -15.40 18.96 -2.73
CA GLU A 56 -15.20 19.60 -4.04
C GLU A 56 -14.15 20.75 -3.97
N GLY A 57 -13.57 21.02 -2.80
CA GLY A 57 -12.45 21.96 -2.63
C GLY A 57 -12.81 23.45 -2.54
N TYR A 58 -14.10 23.82 -2.50
CA TYR A 58 -14.55 25.20 -2.31
C TYR A 58 -14.23 25.73 -0.90
N VAL A 59 -14.25 24.85 0.09
CA VAL A 59 -13.92 25.13 1.49
C VAL A 59 -12.71 24.28 1.90
N VAL A 60 -11.71 24.92 2.52
CA VAL A 60 -10.56 24.27 3.14
C VAL A 60 -10.77 24.31 4.66
N PRO A 61 -11.12 23.18 5.30
CA PRO A 61 -11.33 23.13 6.75
C PRO A 61 -10.10 23.62 7.53
N GLY A 62 -10.32 24.49 8.51
CA GLY A 62 -9.26 25.06 9.35
C GLY A 62 -8.41 26.16 8.69
N ASP A 63 -8.71 26.53 7.44
CA ASP A 63 -8.03 27.62 6.74
C ASP A 63 -8.98 28.37 5.78
N ALA A 64 -9.74 29.30 6.35
CA ALA A 64 -10.64 30.17 5.62
C ALA A 64 -9.92 31.04 4.58
N SER A 65 -8.66 31.41 4.81
CA SER A 65 -7.89 32.25 3.88
C SER A 65 -7.61 31.55 2.54
N ARG A 66 -7.51 30.21 2.56
CA ARG A 66 -7.28 29.38 1.38
C ARG A 66 -8.56 28.88 0.70
N SER A 67 -9.70 29.00 1.36
CA SER A 67 -11.00 28.58 0.83
C SER A 67 -11.38 29.43 -0.39
N GLN A 68 -11.62 28.80 -1.54
CA GLN A 68 -12.03 29.50 -2.76
C GLN A 68 -13.33 30.28 -2.53
N LEU A 69 -14.26 29.71 -1.77
CA LEU A 69 -15.50 30.35 -1.36
C LEU A 69 -15.25 31.69 -0.66
N MET A 70 -14.29 31.73 0.27
CA MET A 70 -13.96 32.97 1.00
C MET A 70 -13.28 33.99 0.11
N ARG A 71 -12.37 33.56 -0.78
CA ARG A 71 -11.71 34.47 -1.73
C ARG A 71 -12.73 35.17 -2.62
N ARG A 72 -13.65 34.43 -3.23
CA ARG A 72 -14.71 35.01 -4.08
C ARG A 72 -15.61 36.01 -3.35
N ILE A 73 -15.86 35.81 -2.05
CA ILE A 73 -16.64 36.74 -1.23
C ILE A 73 -15.84 38.01 -0.94
N VAL A 74 -14.58 37.86 -0.54
CA VAL A 74 -13.70 38.98 -0.19
C VAL A 74 -13.31 39.81 -1.42
N ASP A 75 -13.08 39.16 -2.56
CA ASP A 75 -12.73 39.78 -3.84
C ASP A 75 -13.96 40.45 -4.51
N GLY A 76 -15.15 40.31 -3.91
CA GLY A 76 -16.38 40.94 -4.38
C GLY A 76 -17.03 40.25 -5.59
N GLU A 77 -16.45 39.16 -6.09
CA GLU A 77 -16.99 38.34 -7.18
C GLU A 77 -18.36 37.73 -6.82
N MET A 78 -18.55 37.36 -5.56
CA MET A 78 -19.76 36.73 -5.06
C MET A 78 -20.27 37.41 -3.78
N PRO A 79 -21.56 37.78 -3.71
CA PRO A 79 -22.55 37.77 -4.80
C PRO A 79 -22.18 38.71 -5.96
N PRO A 80 -22.68 38.51 -7.20
CA PRO A 80 -22.45 39.42 -8.33
C PRO A 80 -22.93 40.84 -8.05
N GLU A 81 -22.44 41.84 -8.80
CA GLU A 81 -22.82 43.26 -8.63
C GLU A 81 -24.34 43.50 -8.70
N SER A 82 -25.05 42.72 -9.51
CA SER A 82 -26.51 42.81 -9.65
C SER A 82 -27.30 42.39 -8.40
N VAL A 83 -26.65 41.69 -7.45
CA VAL A 83 -27.28 41.23 -6.21
C VAL A 83 -27.03 42.23 -5.09
N LYS A 84 -28.09 42.92 -4.68
CA LYS A 84 -28.04 43.94 -3.61
C LYS A 84 -27.87 43.37 -2.20
N LEU A 85 -28.32 42.13 -1.97
CA LEU A 85 -28.22 41.49 -0.66
C LEU A 85 -26.82 40.87 -0.51
N ARG A 86 -25.98 41.46 0.35
CA ARG A 86 -24.60 41.02 0.58
C ARG A 86 -24.31 40.80 2.07
N PRO A 87 -23.41 39.85 2.43
CA PRO A 87 -22.95 39.69 3.81
C PRO A 87 -22.26 40.95 4.34
N SER A 88 -22.55 41.31 5.59
CA SER A 88 -21.80 42.35 6.32
C SER A 88 -20.41 41.88 6.72
N ALA A 89 -19.52 42.81 7.11
CA ALA A 89 -18.18 42.46 7.61
C ALA A 89 -18.21 41.49 8.80
N THR A 90 -19.17 41.66 9.72
CA THR A 90 -19.38 40.77 10.86
C THR A 90 -19.81 39.36 10.43
N GLU A 91 -20.69 39.25 9.43
CA GLU A 91 -21.12 37.96 8.89
C GLU A 91 -20.00 37.26 8.10
N ILE A 92 -19.17 38.01 7.38
CA ILE A 92 -17.96 37.48 6.73
C ILE A 92 -16.97 36.95 7.79
N ALA A 93 -16.80 37.66 8.90
CA ALA A 93 -15.96 37.21 10.01
C ALA A 93 -16.53 35.94 10.68
N ALA A 94 -17.84 35.84 10.85
CA ALA A 94 -18.50 34.64 11.36
C ALA A 94 -18.34 33.43 10.41
N LEU A 95 -18.46 33.65 9.11
CA LEU A 95 -18.22 32.63 8.09
C LEU A 95 -16.75 32.15 8.11
N ARG A 96 -15.80 33.08 8.24
CA ARG A 96 -14.37 32.80 8.41
C ARG A 96 -14.12 31.93 9.65
N ALA A 97 -14.61 32.36 10.81
CA ALA A 97 -14.48 31.64 12.07
C ALA A 97 -15.11 30.24 12.00
N TRP A 98 -16.24 30.09 11.33
CA TRP A 98 -16.87 28.79 11.10
C TRP A 98 -15.98 27.85 10.27
N ILE A 99 -15.41 28.32 9.15
CA ILE A 99 -14.48 27.53 8.34
C ILE A 99 -13.22 27.17 9.12
N ASP A 100 -12.65 28.12 9.87
CA ASP A 100 -11.45 27.91 10.69
C ASP A 100 -11.72 26.93 11.85
N SER A 101 -12.96 26.84 12.34
CA SER A 101 -13.36 25.87 13.37
C SER A 101 -13.65 24.47 12.84
N MET A 102 -13.73 24.28 11.51
CA MET A 102 -14.01 22.96 10.94
C MET A 102 -12.89 21.97 11.25
N PRO A 103 -13.21 20.69 11.51
CA PRO A 103 -12.21 19.64 11.64
C PRO A 103 -11.33 19.60 10.39
N THR A 104 -10.04 19.87 10.57
CA THR A 104 -9.06 19.75 9.49
C THR A 104 -9.04 18.31 8.99
N THR A 105 -9.10 18.11 7.68
CA THR A 105 -8.48 16.91 7.11
C THR A 105 -7.04 16.90 7.60
N THR A 106 -6.54 15.75 8.06
CA THR A 106 -5.22 15.60 8.69
C THR A 106 -4.21 16.55 8.04
N GLY A 107 -3.79 17.59 8.77
CA GLY A 107 -2.96 18.65 8.21
C GLY A 107 -1.76 18.05 7.50
N PHE A 108 -1.36 18.64 6.37
CA PHE A 108 -0.26 18.11 5.56
C PHE A 108 0.96 17.76 6.41
N ARG A 109 1.40 16.50 6.36
CA ARG A 109 2.48 15.97 7.19
C ARG A 109 3.74 15.82 6.37
N GLY A 110 4.75 16.63 6.68
CA GLY A 110 6.07 16.53 6.09
C GLY A 110 6.92 15.42 6.73
N TRP A 111 8.01 15.05 6.07
CA TRP A 111 8.91 13.97 6.51
C TRP A 111 9.43 14.11 7.94
N ARG A 112 9.76 15.34 8.38
CA ARG A 112 10.26 15.58 9.75
C ARG A 112 9.28 15.14 10.83
N GLU A 113 7.99 15.34 10.58
CA GLU A 113 6.97 14.94 11.54
C GLU A 113 6.83 13.41 11.57
N VAL A 114 6.75 12.79 10.38
CA VAL A 114 6.73 11.33 10.22
C VAL A 114 7.93 10.70 10.90
N ASP A 115 9.13 11.24 10.68
CA ASP A 115 10.38 10.73 11.24
C ASP A 115 10.41 10.81 12.76
N ARG A 116 9.87 11.89 13.33
CA ARG A 116 9.73 12.03 14.77
C ARG A 116 8.82 10.96 15.36
N VAL A 117 7.69 10.66 14.70
CA VAL A 117 6.77 9.60 15.16
C VAL A 117 7.44 8.23 15.09
N LEU A 118 8.08 7.89 13.97
CA LEU A 118 8.75 6.60 13.79
C LEU A 118 9.89 6.40 14.78
N ALA A 119 10.74 7.41 14.98
CA ALA A 119 11.82 7.35 15.96
C ALA A 119 11.30 7.23 17.40
N ALA A 120 10.22 7.94 17.74
CA ALA A 120 9.62 7.87 19.06
C ALA A 120 8.95 6.53 19.35
N ASP A 121 8.32 5.90 18.36
CA ASP A 121 7.77 4.54 18.50
C ASP A 121 8.90 3.52 18.65
N ALA A 122 9.92 3.56 17.78
CA ALA A 122 11.05 2.64 17.84
C ALA A 122 11.80 2.67 19.18
N ALA A 123 11.98 3.87 19.76
CA ALA A 123 12.65 4.03 21.05
C ALA A 123 11.91 3.39 22.24
N ARG A 124 10.63 3.03 22.08
CA ARG A 124 9.80 2.41 23.14
C ARG A 124 9.78 0.88 23.08
N LEU A 125 10.36 0.29 22.04
CA LEU A 125 10.25 -1.15 21.79
C LEU A 125 11.29 -1.93 22.60
N SER A 126 10.93 -3.17 22.93
CA SER A 126 11.84 -4.10 23.58
C SER A 126 12.96 -4.53 22.63
N TYR A 127 14.10 -4.96 23.21
CA TYR A 127 15.29 -5.34 22.44
C TYR A 127 15.06 -6.55 21.50
N ASP A 128 14.14 -7.45 21.86
CA ASP A 128 13.78 -8.64 21.11
C ASP A 128 12.74 -8.38 19.99
N ALA A 129 12.19 -7.16 19.92
CA ALA A 129 11.23 -6.80 18.89
C ALA A 129 11.88 -6.78 17.50
N GLN A 130 11.13 -7.22 16.49
CA GLN A 130 11.54 -7.11 15.08
C GLN A 130 10.58 -6.20 14.31
N PRO A 131 10.52 -4.91 14.65
CA PRO A 131 9.51 -4.00 14.14
C PRO A 131 9.76 -3.63 12.69
N ARG A 132 8.68 -3.49 11.92
CA ARG A 132 8.68 -2.85 10.59
C ARG A 132 7.53 -1.87 10.50
N TRP A 133 7.72 -0.81 9.72
CA TRP A 133 6.75 0.27 9.63
C TRP A 133 6.15 0.40 8.24
N PHE A 134 4.87 0.78 8.20
CA PHE A 134 4.14 1.13 7.00
C PHE A 134 3.59 2.55 7.08
N SER A 135 3.41 3.18 5.92
CA SER A 135 2.86 4.54 5.82
C SER A 135 1.73 4.64 4.79
N LEU A 136 0.66 5.33 5.19
CA LEU A 136 -0.42 5.87 4.35
C LEU A 136 -0.39 7.42 4.31
N VAL A 137 0.64 8.05 4.89
CA VAL A 137 0.74 9.51 5.02
C VAL A 137 0.63 10.22 3.67
N HIS A 138 1.24 9.67 2.62
CA HIS A 138 1.16 10.25 1.27
C HIS A 138 -0.26 10.22 0.71
N LEU A 139 -1.07 9.20 1.03
CA LEU A 139 -2.48 9.18 0.61
C LEU A 139 -3.31 10.22 1.37
N ALA A 140 -3.06 10.38 2.67
CA ALA A 140 -3.69 11.42 3.47
C ALA A 140 -3.31 12.82 2.95
N ASN A 141 -2.02 13.06 2.67
CA ASN A 141 -1.52 14.29 2.07
C ASN A 141 -2.10 14.54 0.66
N ALA A 142 -2.40 13.49 -0.11
CA ALA A 142 -3.09 13.59 -1.39
C ALA A 142 -4.60 13.88 -1.25
N GLY A 143 -5.13 13.93 -0.03
CA GLY A 143 -6.52 14.25 0.28
C GLY A 143 -7.46 13.04 0.31
N ALA A 144 -6.96 11.84 0.59
CA ALA A 144 -7.83 10.71 0.88
C ALA A 144 -8.73 11.03 2.10
N SER A 145 -10.04 10.83 1.94
CA SER A 145 -11.01 10.95 3.03
C SER A 145 -10.78 9.88 4.11
N GLU A 146 -11.29 10.10 5.32
CA GLU A 146 -11.19 9.10 6.40
C GLU A 146 -11.82 7.75 6.01
N ALA A 147 -12.92 7.76 5.25
CA ALA A 147 -13.54 6.53 4.75
C ALA A 147 -12.61 5.77 3.78
N GLN A 148 -11.88 6.48 2.92
CA GLN A 148 -10.87 5.88 2.05
C GLN A 148 -9.68 5.37 2.86
N LEU A 149 -9.18 6.14 3.83
CA LEU A 149 -8.06 5.72 4.68
C LEU A 149 -8.42 4.49 5.53
N ASP A 150 -9.63 4.40 6.06
CA ASP A 150 -10.09 3.21 6.79
C ASP A 150 -10.22 1.98 5.88
N ARG A 151 -10.67 2.17 4.62
CA ARG A 151 -10.62 1.11 3.60
C ARG A 151 -9.17 0.68 3.32
N TYR A 152 -8.22 1.61 3.22
CA TYR A 152 -6.81 1.29 2.97
C TYR A 152 -6.11 0.63 4.17
N ARG A 153 -6.51 1.00 5.39
CA ARG A 153 -6.11 0.32 6.63
C ARG A 153 -6.56 -1.14 6.63
N THR A 154 -7.81 -1.36 6.23
CA THR A 154 -8.38 -2.72 6.07
C THR A 154 -7.64 -3.51 5.00
N ALA A 155 -7.31 -2.90 3.86
CA ALA A 155 -6.54 -3.53 2.79
C ALA A 155 -5.15 -4.01 3.25
N LEU A 156 -4.44 -3.18 4.03
CA LEU A 156 -3.15 -3.55 4.62
C LEU A 156 -3.28 -4.75 5.57
N ALA A 157 -4.29 -4.72 6.45
CA ALA A 157 -4.53 -5.80 7.41
C ALA A 157 -4.90 -7.13 6.72
N ILE A 158 -5.80 -7.10 5.71
CA ILE A 158 -6.16 -8.28 4.90
C ILE A 158 -4.92 -8.84 4.21
N SER A 159 -4.10 -7.98 3.60
CA SER A 159 -2.91 -8.41 2.85
C SER A 159 -1.89 -9.09 3.78
N LEU A 160 -1.58 -8.50 4.94
CA LEU A 160 -0.68 -9.09 5.92
C LEU A 160 -1.21 -10.42 6.47
N ALA A 161 -2.52 -10.51 6.76
CA ALA A 161 -3.15 -11.74 7.24
C ALA A 161 -3.19 -12.85 6.18
N SER A 162 -3.21 -12.48 4.89
CA SER A 162 -3.20 -13.42 3.75
C SER A 162 -1.79 -13.81 3.28
N LEU A 163 -0.75 -13.26 3.91
CA LEU A 163 0.67 -13.46 3.58
C LEU A 163 1.46 -14.18 4.70
N THR A 164 0.77 -14.88 5.60
CA THR A 164 1.39 -15.57 6.74
C THR A 164 0.79 -16.94 7.00
N TRP A 165 1.62 -17.86 7.48
CA TRP A 165 1.20 -19.17 8.01
C TRP A 165 0.95 -19.15 9.52
N SER A 166 0.94 -17.97 10.16
CA SER A 166 0.65 -17.84 11.59
C SER A 166 -0.79 -18.22 11.91
N ALA A 167 -1.00 -18.80 13.09
CA ALA A 167 -2.33 -19.24 13.54
C ALA A 167 -3.28 -18.08 13.89
N LYS A 168 -2.75 -16.86 14.06
CA LYS A 168 -3.52 -15.65 14.31
C LYS A 168 -3.14 -14.59 13.28
N PRO A 169 -4.08 -13.74 12.84
CA PRO A 169 -3.74 -12.57 12.04
C PRO A 169 -2.77 -11.66 12.81
N PRO A 170 -1.74 -11.09 12.16
CA PRO A 170 -0.77 -10.25 12.83
C PRO A 170 -1.40 -8.90 13.22
N PRO A 171 -1.06 -8.33 14.39
CA PRO A 171 -1.54 -7.01 14.76
C PRO A 171 -0.92 -5.94 13.84
N VAL A 172 -1.74 -4.98 13.41
CA VAL A 172 -1.30 -3.79 12.67
C VAL A 172 -1.51 -2.59 13.59
N VAL A 173 -0.45 -2.19 14.29
CA VAL A 173 -0.52 -1.19 15.36
C VAL A 173 -0.38 0.21 14.75
N ALA A 174 -1.41 1.05 14.84
CA ALA A 174 -1.27 2.47 14.51
C ALA A 174 -0.35 3.16 15.53
N VAL A 175 0.65 3.89 15.06
CA VAL A 175 1.66 4.56 15.91
C VAL A 175 1.47 6.08 15.99
N ASP A 176 0.47 6.59 15.27
CA ASP A 176 0.07 7.99 15.24
C ASP A 176 -1.44 8.16 15.47
N ARG A 177 -1.86 9.36 15.86
CA ARG A 177 -3.27 9.67 16.15
C ARG A 177 -4.13 9.62 14.89
N GLU A 178 -3.56 10.01 13.76
CA GLU A 178 -4.18 10.03 12.44
C GLU A 178 -4.34 8.61 11.85
N ARG A 179 -3.79 7.60 12.53
CA ARG A 179 -3.73 6.20 12.11
C ARG A 179 -3.08 6.04 10.73
N THR A 180 -2.15 6.90 10.31
CA THR A 180 -1.51 6.85 8.98
C THR A 180 -0.15 6.16 8.99
N LEU A 181 0.42 5.87 10.16
CA LEU A 181 1.65 5.13 10.34
C LEU A 181 1.36 3.87 11.13
N PHE A 182 1.91 2.74 10.69
CA PHE A 182 1.67 1.45 11.33
C PHE A 182 2.97 0.74 11.64
N ARG A 183 2.95 -0.04 12.70
CA ARG A 183 4.00 -1.00 13.04
C ARG A 183 3.45 -2.41 13.03
N ILE A 184 4.25 -3.32 12.48
CA ILE A 184 4.12 -4.76 12.62
C ILE A 184 5.37 -5.30 13.33
N ASP A 185 5.30 -6.50 13.88
CA ASP A 185 6.47 -7.27 14.31
C ASP A 185 6.60 -8.52 13.43
N LEU A 186 7.78 -8.76 12.85
CA LEU A 186 8.00 -9.91 11.97
C LEU A 186 7.70 -11.25 12.65
N ARG A 187 7.85 -11.33 13.97
CA ARG A 187 7.58 -12.55 14.75
C ARG A 187 6.09 -12.92 14.71
N ASP A 188 5.19 -11.94 14.73
CA ASP A 188 3.74 -12.17 14.64
C ASP A 188 3.31 -12.69 13.26
N LEU A 189 4.14 -12.43 12.24
CA LEU A 189 3.97 -12.96 10.88
C LEU A 189 4.68 -14.29 10.67
N GLY A 190 5.52 -14.75 11.61
CA GLY A 190 6.43 -15.86 11.39
C GLY A 190 7.43 -15.60 10.26
N TRP A 191 7.71 -14.33 9.95
CA TRP A 191 8.63 -13.93 8.89
C TRP A 191 10.06 -13.84 9.40
N SER A 192 11.00 -14.26 8.56
CA SER A 192 12.42 -14.03 8.80
C SER A 192 12.83 -12.63 8.35
N ALA A 193 13.99 -12.15 8.80
CA ALA A 193 14.60 -10.94 8.26
C ALA A 193 14.78 -11.03 6.73
N ALA A 194 15.13 -12.22 6.20
CA ALA A 194 15.30 -12.44 4.76
C ALA A 194 13.99 -12.34 3.96
N THR A 195 12.86 -12.78 4.55
CA THR A 195 11.53 -12.58 3.96
C THR A 195 11.22 -11.10 3.81
N TRP A 196 11.51 -10.32 4.84
CA TRP A 196 11.34 -8.87 4.79
C TRP A 196 12.31 -8.19 3.82
N ASP A 197 13.55 -8.64 3.75
CA ASP A 197 14.53 -8.12 2.79
C ASP A 197 14.09 -8.36 1.35
N THR A 198 13.41 -9.47 1.07
CA THR A 198 12.82 -9.75 -0.25
C THR A 198 11.78 -8.69 -0.62
N VAL A 199 10.93 -8.29 0.33
CA VAL A 199 9.97 -7.17 0.15
C VAL A 199 10.74 -5.87 -0.08
N ARG A 200 11.69 -5.53 0.79
CA ARG A 200 12.47 -4.29 0.68
C ARG A 200 13.25 -4.18 -0.64
N ALA A 201 13.81 -5.27 -1.14
CA ALA A 201 14.58 -5.29 -2.38
C ALA A 201 13.76 -4.85 -3.61
N SER A 202 12.43 -5.04 -3.57
CA SER A 202 11.53 -4.57 -4.63
C SER A 202 10.98 -3.16 -4.42
N TYR A 203 11.30 -2.49 -3.30
CA TYR A 203 10.72 -1.20 -2.94
C TYR A 203 11.38 -0.03 -3.68
N PRO A 204 10.67 0.68 -4.60
CA PRO A 204 11.30 1.71 -5.44
C PRO A 204 11.29 3.10 -4.80
N TYR A 205 10.64 3.25 -3.63
CA TYR A 205 10.40 4.56 -3.00
C TYR A 205 11.28 4.80 -1.77
N GLY A 206 12.42 4.11 -1.67
CA GLY A 206 13.36 4.25 -0.57
C GLY A 206 14.05 5.62 -0.60
N VAL A 207 13.86 6.40 0.47
CA VAL A 207 14.55 7.69 0.69
C VAL A 207 15.30 7.63 2.01
N ALA A 208 16.63 7.77 1.95
CA ALA A 208 17.52 7.69 3.10
C ALA A 208 17.39 8.96 3.94
N ARG A 209 17.08 8.81 5.23
CA ARG A 209 16.74 9.92 6.14
C ARG A 209 17.43 9.82 7.50
N GLY A 210 18.68 9.34 7.52
CA GLY A 210 19.50 9.23 8.74
C GLY A 210 19.09 8.05 9.63
N ARG A 211 19.17 8.21 10.96
CA ARG A 211 18.91 7.15 11.97
C ARG A 211 17.43 6.99 12.33
N VAL A 212 16.56 7.09 11.33
CA VAL A 212 15.11 6.94 11.52
C VAL A 212 14.70 5.60 10.94
N PRO A 213 13.80 4.84 11.60
CA PRO A 213 13.28 3.62 11.01
C PRO A 213 12.65 3.85 9.64
N GLU A 214 12.90 2.94 8.71
CA GLU A 214 12.26 2.97 7.40
C GLU A 214 10.77 2.59 7.52
N ALA A 215 9.91 3.35 6.83
CA ALA A 215 8.52 3.00 6.64
C ALA A 215 8.24 2.74 5.16
N ILE A 216 7.79 1.54 4.83
CA ILE A 216 7.34 1.19 3.48
C ILE A 216 5.96 1.78 3.24
N ARG A 217 5.72 2.28 2.03
CA ARG A 217 4.38 2.69 1.62
C ARG A 217 3.41 1.51 1.59
N ALA A 218 2.31 1.61 2.34
CA ALA A 218 1.33 0.53 2.47
C ALA A 218 0.59 0.25 1.15
N ASP A 219 0.30 1.27 0.34
CA ASP A 219 -0.32 1.11 -0.98
C ASP A 219 0.56 0.30 -1.94
N TRP A 220 1.85 0.63 -2.01
CA TRP A 220 2.83 -0.14 -2.77
C TRP A 220 2.96 -1.57 -2.25
N PHE A 221 3.04 -1.74 -0.93
CA PHE A 221 3.18 -3.07 -0.33
C PHE A 221 1.98 -3.95 -0.70
N VAL A 222 0.76 -3.45 -0.50
CA VAL A 222 -0.47 -4.16 -0.87
C VAL A 222 -0.49 -4.44 -2.37
N ALA A 223 -0.20 -3.45 -3.21
CA ALA A 223 -0.19 -3.64 -4.66
C ALA A 223 0.85 -4.68 -5.12
N THR A 224 2.03 -4.72 -4.52
CA THR A 224 3.12 -5.55 -5.04
C THR A 224 3.13 -6.94 -4.42
N THR A 225 2.80 -7.06 -3.13
CA THR A 225 2.83 -8.35 -2.41
C THR A 225 1.57 -9.19 -2.62
N THR A 226 0.50 -8.64 -3.20
CA THR A 226 -0.69 -9.41 -3.61
C THR A 226 -0.59 -9.92 -5.05
N ARG A 227 0.61 -9.95 -5.62
CA ARG A 227 0.89 -10.41 -6.98
C ARG A 227 2.11 -11.31 -7.01
N GLY A 228 2.11 -12.30 -7.91
CA GLY A 228 3.36 -13.00 -8.25
C GLY A 228 4.36 -12.05 -8.91
N PRO A 229 5.69 -12.22 -8.75
CA PRO A 229 6.40 -13.24 -7.96
C PRO A 229 6.51 -12.99 -6.45
N LEU A 230 6.30 -11.76 -5.98
CA LEU A 230 6.58 -11.39 -4.59
C LEU A 230 5.61 -12.07 -3.60
N TYR A 231 4.33 -12.19 -3.96
CA TYR A 231 3.33 -12.98 -3.23
C TYR A 231 3.84 -14.41 -2.97
N HIS A 232 4.38 -15.04 -4.02
CA HIS A 232 4.89 -16.41 -3.98
C HIS A 232 6.11 -16.55 -3.07
N ALA A 233 7.05 -15.61 -3.17
CA ALA A 233 8.25 -15.62 -2.35
C ALA A 233 7.92 -15.41 -0.87
N VAL A 234 7.06 -14.43 -0.56
CA VAL A 234 6.71 -14.07 0.83
C VAL A 234 5.94 -15.20 1.53
N LEU A 235 4.92 -15.77 0.87
CA LEU A 235 4.14 -16.85 1.45
C LEU A 235 4.84 -18.22 1.35
N GLY A 236 5.98 -18.29 0.64
CA GLY A 236 6.71 -19.52 0.37
C GLY A 236 5.86 -20.52 -0.40
N MET A 237 5.20 -20.07 -1.48
CA MET A 237 4.34 -20.91 -2.30
C MET A 237 5.16 -21.99 -3.03
N PRO A 238 4.68 -23.25 -3.09
CA PRO A 238 5.29 -24.29 -3.93
C PRO A 238 5.15 -24.00 -5.43
N ASP A 239 5.89 -24.74 -6.25
CA ASP A 239 5.86 -24.61 -7.71
C ASP A 239 4.71 -25.38 -8.36
N THR A 240 4.06 -26.30 -7.62
CA THR A 240 2.93 -27.10 -8.12
C THR A 240 1.76 -27.16 -7.16
N ASP A 241 0.56 -27.38 -7.70
CA ASP A 241 -0.66 -27.64 -6.93
C ASP A 241 -0.56 -28.89 -6.05
N VAL A 242 0.08 -29.96 -6.54
CA VAL A 242 0.28 -31.21 -5.80
C VAL A 242 1.16 -31.00 -4.57
N GLU A 243 2.24 -30.22 -4.69
CA GLU A 243 3.09 -29.89 -3.55
C GLU A 243 2.35 -29.02 -2.52
N LEU A 244 1.55 -28.05 -2.99
CA LEU A 244 0.69 -27.25 -2.12
C LEU A 244 -0.32 -28.12 -1.36
N ALA A 245 -1.02 -29.01 -2.07
CA ALA A 245 -1.98 -29.93 -1.46
C ALA A 245 -1.32 -30.83 -0.41
N ARG A 246 -0.13 -31.39 -0.72
CA ARG A 246 0.64 -32.20 0.23
C ARG A 246 1.04 -31.39 1.47
N ARG A 247 1.45 -30.13 1.30
CA ARG A 247 1.74 -29.22 2.43
C ARG A 247 0.50 -28.99 3.30
N LEU A 248 -0.69 -29.02 2.73
CA LEU A 248 -1.97 -28.93 3.46
C LEU A 248 -2.45 -30.27 4.04
N GLY A 249 -1.70 -31.36 3.83
CA GLY A 249 -2.03 -32.71 4.30
C GLY A 249 -3.01 -33.45 3.39
N VAL A 250 -3.10 -33.07 2.11
CA VAL A 250 -4.00 -33.67 1.13
C VAL A 250 -3.19 -34.34 0.02
N ASP A 251 -3.42 -35.63 -0.18
CA ASP A 251 -3.11 -36.30 -1.44
C ASP A 251 -4.34 -36.22 -2.35
N LEU A 252 -4.24 -35.44 -3.43
CA LEU A 252 -5.40 -35.13 -4.30
C LEU A 252 -6.00 -36.40 -4.93
N ALA A 253 -5.15 -37.24 -5.52
CA ALA A 253 -5.59 -38.41 -6.27
C ALA A 253 -6.17 -39.48 -5.33
N ASP A 254 -5.49 -39.75 -4.22
CA ASP A 254 -5.93 -40.70 -3.22
C ASP A 254 -7.22 -40.23 -2.52
N ASN A 255 -7.40 -38.92 -2.27
CA ASN A 255 -8.63 -38.40 -1.69
C ASN A 255 -9.85 -38.58 -2.61
N VAL A 256 -9.68 -38.39 -3.93
CA VAL A 256 -10.72 -38.69 -4.94
C VAL A 256 -11.01 -40.20 -4.96
N ALA A 257 -9.97 -41.04 -5.01
CA ALA A 257 -10.10 -42.48 -5.05
C ALA A 257 -10.84 -43.04 -3.82
N ARG A 258 -10.48 -42.58 -2.61
CA ARG A 258 -11.17 -42.94 -1.36
C ARG A 258 -12.63 -42.50 -1.34
N THR A 259 -12.92 -41.31 -1.86
CA THR A 259 -14.30 -40.81 -1.94
C THR A 259 -15.15 -41.76 -2.79
N ILE A 260 -14.65 -42.16 -3.97
CA ILE A 260 -15.30 -43.14 -4.85
C ILE A 260 -15.39 -44.53 -4.19
N ALA A 261 -14.35 -45.00 -3.52
CA ALA A 261 -14.30 -46.33 -2.92
C ALA A 261 -15.25 -46.49 -1.73
N SER A 262 -15.52 -45.41 -0.99
CA SER A 262 -16.23 -45.47 0.29
C SER A 262 -17.67 -45.99 0.21
N ARG A 263 -18.37 -45.84 -0.94
CA ARG A 263 -19.78 -46.26 -1.21
C ARG A 263 -20.85 -45.89 -0.15
N ALA A 264 -20.48 -45.18 0.91
CA ALA A 264 -21.36 -44.76 2.00
C ALA A 264 -21.96 -43.37 1.73
N THR A 265 -23.01 -43.01 2.49
CA THR A 265 -23.60 -41.67 2.49
C THR A 265 -22.53 -40.60 2.61
N TRP A 266 -22.67 -39.54 1.82
CA TRP A 266 -21.67 -38.47 1.74
C TRP A 266 -21.41 -37.81 3.11
N SER A 267 -20.16 -37.49 3.44
CA SER A 267 -19.75 -36.79 4.66
C SER A 267 -18.87 -35.57 4.35
N ARG A 268 -18.84 -34.59 5.28
CA ARG A 268 -18.14 -33.29 5.11
C ARG A 268 -16.62 -33.41 4.92
N ASP A 269 -16.06 -34.56 5.25
CA ASP A 269 -14.63 -34.88 5.14
C ASP A 269 -14.28 -35.56 3.81
N ARG A 270 -15.16 -35.51 2.82
CA ARG A 270 -14.92 -36.06 1.47
C ARG A 270 -14.71 -34.98 0.43
N VAL A 271 -14.26 -35.43 -0.74
CA VAL A 271 -14.22 -34.61 -1.94
C VAL A 271 -15.65 -34.18 -2.32
N ALA A 272 -15.80 -32.94 -2.73
CA ALA A 272 -17.04 -32.42 -3.29
C ALA A 272 -16.76 -31.69 -4.60
N ARG A 273 -17.48 -32.03 -5.66
CA ARG A 273 -17.40 -31.39 -6.97
C ARG A 273 -18.70 -30.68 -7.32
N ALA A 274 -18.56 -29.57 -8.04
CA ALA A 274 -19.64 -28.96 -8.81
C ALA A 274 -19.13 -28.64 -10.21
N GLY A 275 -19.80 -29.14 -11.24
CA GLY A 275 -19.56 -28.76 -12.63
C GLY A 275 -20.73 -27.95 -13.20
N PHE A 276 -20.41 -26.92 -13.98
CA PHE A 276 -21.40 -25.97 -14.48
C PHE A 276 -20.95 -25.32 -15.78
N ASN A 277 -21.92 -24.89 -16.59
CA ASN A 277 -21.65 -24.31 -17.90
C ASN A 277 -21.27 -22.82 -17.87
N ARG A 278 -21.68 -22.06 -16.84
CA ARG A 278 -21.41 -20.61 -16.74
C ARG A 278 -20.72 -20.24 -15.44
N SER A 279 -19.44 -19.85 -15.54
CA SER A 279 -18.64 -19.48 -14.36
C SER A 279 -18.65 -17.98 -14.04
N GLY A 280 -18.76 -17.11 -15.05
CA GLY A 280 -18.58 -15.66 -14.94
C GLY A 280 -17.13 -15.18 -15.15
N VAL A 281 -16.15 -16.09 -15.21
CA VAL A 281 -14.72 -15.79 -15.44
C VAL A 281 -14.11 -16.65 -16.56
N SER A 282 -14.38 -17.97 -16.58
CA SER A 282 -14.09 -18.88 -17.70
C SER A 282 -15.13 -18.73 -18.82
N VAL A 283 -14.64 -18.84 -20.06
CA VAL A 283 -15.45 -18.83 -21.30
C VAL A 283 -16.18 -20.16 -21.53
N ASN A 284 -15.64 -21.26 -21.00
CA ASN A 284 -16.14 -22.63 -21.19
C ASN A 284 -16.76 -23.20 -19.90
N ASN A 285 -17.30 -24.41 -19.98
CA ASN A 285 -17.71 -25.17 -18.78
C ASN A 285 -16.56 -25.23 -17.75
N ARG A 286 -16.88 -25.34 -16.46
CA ARG A 286 -15.88 -25.36 -15.36
C ARG A 286 -16.28 -26.39 -14.32
N VAL A 287 -15.29 -26.98 -13.66
CA VAL A 287 -15.49 -27.79 -12.44
C VAL A 287 -14.79 -27.12 -11.30
N ILE A 288 -15.40 -27.14 -10.12
CA ILE A 288 -14.72 -26.87 -8.86
C ILE A 288 -14.74 -28.12 -7.99
N GLU A 289 -13.64 -28.37 -7.29
CA GLU A 289 -13.41 -29.52 -6.45
C GLU A 289 -12.88 -29.05 -5.09
N ARG A 290 -13.56 -29.47 -4.03
CA ARG A 290 -13.19 -29.18 -2.64
C ARG A 290 -12.52 -30.40 -2.03
N HIS A 291 -11.40 -30.17 -1.37
CA HIS A 291 -10.76 -31.10 -0.45
C HIS A 291 -10.76 -30.50 0.96
N PRO A 292 -11.18 -31.26 1.99
CA PRO A 292 -10.96 -30.83 3.37
C PRO A 292 -9.46 -30.80 3.67
N THR A 293 -9.03 -29.84 4.48
CA THR A 293 -7.65 -29.68 4.93
C THR A 293 -7.62 -29.46 6.44
N ARG A 294 -6.43 -29.57 7.05
CA ARG A 294 -6.26 -29.27 8.49
C ARG A 294 -6.61 -27.83 8.89
N PHE A 295 -6.67 -26.89 7.94
CA PHE A 295 -6.99 -25.48 8.21
C PHE A 295 -8.39 -25.07 7.73
N GLY A 296 -9.11 -25.97 7.08
CA GLY A 296 -10.41 -25.70 6.47
C GLY A 296 -10.58 -26.49 5.18
N ALA A 297 -10.42 -25.83 4.05
CA ALA A 297 -10.54 -26.45 2.73
C ALA A 297 -9.43 -25.98 1.77
N LEU A 298 -9.24 -26.78 0.74
CA LEU A 298 -8.61 -26.42 -0.52
C LEU A 298 -9.67 -26.61 -1.60
N TRP A 299 -9.98 -25.53 -2.31
CA TRP A 299 -10.82 -25.53 -3.50
C TRP A 299 -9.92 -25.42 -4.71
N ARG A 300 -10.17 -26.26 -5.71
CA ARG A 300 -9.49 -26.26 -6.99
C ARG A 300 -10.52 -26.07 -8.09
N SER A 301 -10.23 -25.24 -9.08
CA SER A 301 -10.96 -25.27 -10.35
C SER A 301 -10.23 -26.08 -11.41
N TYR A 302 -11.02 -26.58 -12.34
CA TYR A 302 -10.59 -27.09 -13.62
C TYR A 302 -11.22 -26.19 -14.68
N ASP A 303 -10.37 -25.47 -15.39
CA ASP A 303 -10.74 -24.54 -16.46
C ASP A 303 -10.37 -25.15 -17.82
N PHE A 304 -11.11 -24.81 -18.87
CA PHE A 304 -11.08 -25.53 -20.14
C PHE A 304 -10.92 -24.57 -21.34
N ALA A 305 -10.24 -25.03 -22.39
CA ALA A 305 -10.00 -24.24 -23.61
C ALA A 305 -11.19 -24.28 -24.59
N SER A 306 -12.02 -25.31 -24.49
CA SER A 306 -13.23 -25.53 -25.26
C SER A 306 -14.31 -26.21 -24.41
N SER A 307 -15.49 -26.41 -25.00
CA SER A 307 -16.60 -27.17 -24.40
C SER A 307 -16.96 -28.40 -25.25
N VAL A 308 -15.96 -29.02 -25.91
CA VAL A 308 -16.13 -30.19 -26.80
C VAL A 308 -15.11 -31.29 -26.46
N GLY A 309 -15.38 -32.52 -26.93
CA GLY A 309 -14.51 -33.67 -26.64
C GLY A 309 -14.27 -33.83 -25.14
N ARG A 310 -13.04 -34.24 -24.75
CA ARG A 310 -12.65 -34.41 -23.34
C ARG A 310 -12.60 -33.12 -22.51
N GLU A 311 -12.84 -31.97 -23.12
CA GLU A 311 -12.96 -30.69 -22.40
C GLU A 311 -14.42 -30.34 -22.08
N ASN A 312 -15.38 -31.07 -22.66
CA ASN A 312 -16.78 -31.00 -22.27
C ASN A 312 -17.03 -31.87 -21.04
N VAL A 313 -17.10 -31.25 -19.86
CA VAL A 313 -17.32 -32.00 -18.61
C VAL A 313 -18.69 -32.69 -18.55
N PHE A 314 -19.69 -32.23 -19.30
CA PHE A 314 -21.00 -32.89 -19.35
C PHE A 314 -20.96 -34.20 -20.14
N ALA A 315 -20.07 -34.30 -21.13
CA ALA A 315 -19.81 -35.54 -21.84
C ALA A 315 -18.76 -36.42 -21.13
N HIS A 316 -17.79 -35.80 -20.46
CA HIS A 316 -16.65 -36.47 -19.81
C HIS A 316 -16.50 -36.10 -18.33
N PRO A 317 -17.46 -36.45 -17.45
CA PRO A 317 -17.47 -35.96 -16.06
C PRO A 317 -16.41 -36.58 -15.15
N LEU A 318 -15.78 -37.69 -15.56
CA LEU A 318 -14.78 -38.41 -14.76
C LEU A 318 -13.36 -38.36 -15.37
N ASP A 319 -13.24 -38.21 -16.70
CA ASP A 319 -11.99 -38.32 -17.44
C ASP A 319 -11.66 -37.07 -18.29
N PHE A 320 -12.18 -35.92 -17.89
CA PHE A 320 -11.95 -34.64 -18.56
C PHE A 320 -10.47 -34.20 -18.54
N VAL A 321 -10.11 -33.32 -19.48
CA VAL A 321 -8.76 -32.72 -19.58
C VAL A 321 -8.87 -31.21 -19.40
N ALA A 322 -8.26 -30.68 -18.33
CA ALA A 322 -8.26 -29.24 -18.03
C ALA A 322 -7.08 -28.51 -18.68
N ALA A 323 -7.28 -27.24 -19.01
CA ALA A 323 -6.27 -26.32 -19.54
C ALA A 323 -5.51 -25.55 -18.44
N GLY A 324 -6.03 -25.54 -17.22
CA GLY A 324 -5.44 -24.88 -16.05
C GLY A 324 -6.41 -24.84 -14.89
N GLY A 325 -6.07 -24.08 -13.86
CA GLY A 325 -6.92 -23.96 -12.68
C GLY A 325 -6.50 -22.88 -11.70
N GLU A 326 -7.42 -22.58 -10.80
CA GLU A 326 -7.24 -21.74 -9.62
C GLU A 326 -7.35 -22.63 -8.38
N ILE A 327 -6.51 -22.38 -7.39
CA ILE A 327 -6.55 -23.01 -6.10
C ILE A 327 -6.78 -21.91 -5.06
N ILE A 328 -7.80 -22.11 -4.22
CA ILE A 328 -8.13 -21.25 -3.07
C ILE A 328 -8.09 -22.12 -1.83
N PHE A 329 -7.25 -21.77 -0.86
CA PHE A 329 -7.11 -22.57 0.35
C PHE A 329 -7.09 -21.73 1.62
N ASN A 330 -7.44 -22.34 2.75
CA ASN A 330 -7.39 -21.67 4.04
C ASN A 330 -5.99 -21.72 4.66
N LEU A 331 -5.55 -20.57 5.15
CA LEU A 331 -4.40 -20.42 6.04
C LEU A 331 -4.79 -20.74 7.50
N PRO A 332 -3.80 -20.98 8.39
CA PRO A 332 -4.07 -21.35 9.79
C PRO A 332 -4.88 -20.31 10.58
N ASN A 333 -4.80 -19.03 10.20
CA ASN A 333 -5.57 -17.93 10.77
C ASN A 333 -6.99 -17.78 10.17
N GLY A 334 -7.40 -18.66 9.26
CA GLY A 334 -8.71 -18.66 8.61
C GLY A 334 -8.82 -17.77 7.36
N PHE A 335 -7.80 -16.96 7.04
CA PHE A 335 -7.74 -16.23 5.78
C PHE A 335 -7.57 -17.17 4.58
N GLN A 336 -7.79 -16.64 3.39
CA GLN A 336 -7.61 -17.35 2.13
C GLN A 336 -6.27 -17.00 1.49
N ALA A 337 -5.70 -17.97 0.80
CA ALA A 337 -4.55 -17.81 -0.08
C ALA A 337 -4.82 -18.50 -1.42
N TYR A 338 -4.05 -18.10 -2.44
CA TYR A 338 -4.41 -18.30 -3.84
C TYR A 338 -3.22 -18.77 -4.67
N LEU A 339 -3.47 -19.69 -5.60
CA LEU A 339 -2.49 -20.16 -6.57
C LEU A 339 -3.18 -20.36 -7.92
N LEU A 340 -2.58 -19.86 -9.01
CA LEU A 340 -2.96 -20.23 -10.36
C LEU A 340 -2.00 -21.28 -10.90
N VAL A 341 -2.51 -22.24 -11.67
CA VAL A 341 -1.71 -23.28 -12.33
C VAL A 341 -2.07 -23.46 -13.79
N ASP A 342 -1.09 -23.88 -14.59
CA ASP A 342 -1.30 -24.32 -15.97
C ASP A 342 -1.86 -25.76 -16.04
N LYS A 343 -2.04 -26.27 -17.25
CA LYS A 343 -2.53 -27.64 -17.52
C LYS A 343 -1.69 -28.76 -16.90
N THR A 344 -0.43 -28.49 -16.53
CA THR A 344 0.48 -29.46 -15.91
C THR A 344 0.47 -29.38 -14.38
N GLY A 345 -0.32 -28.46 -13.80
CA GLY A 345 -0.33 -28.19 -12.36
C GLY A 345 0.81 -27.28 -11.92
N LYS A 346 1.59 -26.71 -12.85
CA LYS A 346 2.68 -25.79 -12.53
C LYS A 346 2.14 -24.40 -12.27
N ARG A 347 2.63 -23.75 -11.21
CA ARG A 347 2.32 -22.39 -10.82
C ARG A 347 2.57 -21.38 -11.95
N ILE A 348 1.63 -20.46 -12.13
CA ILE A 348 1.73 -19.32 -13.04
C ILE A 348 1.31 -18.02 -12.33
N ASP A 349 1.89 -16.89 -12.75
CA ASP A 349 1.52 -15.58 -12.19
C ASP A 349 0.24 -15.03 -12.82
N ARG A 350 -0.02 -15.35 -14.09
CA ARG A 350 -1.13 -14.82 -14.90
C ARG A 350 -1.74 -15.93 -15.76
N ALA A 351 -3.07 -16.05 -15.71
CA ALA A 351 -3.77 -17.02 -16.55
C ALA A 351 -4.00 -16.47 -17.97
N PRO A 352 -3.98 -17.33 -19.01
CA PRO A 352 -4.28 -16.92 -20.38
C PRO A 352 -5.73 -16.40 -20.51
N THR A 353 -5.90 -15.22 -21.12
CA THR A 353 -7.21 -14.59 -21.30
C THR A 353 -8.16 -15.35 -22.21
N SER A 354 -7.63 -16.26 -23.05
CA SER A 354 -8.42 -17.19 -23.86
C SER A 354 -9.13 -18.26 -23.03
N ILE A 355 -8.71 -18.48 -21.77
CA ILE A 355 -9.28 -19.47 -20.86
C ILE A 355 -10.17 -18.79 -19.82
N VAL A 356 -9.64 -17.78 -19.13
CA VAL A 356 -10.33 -17.03 -18.07
C VAL A 356 -10.08 -15.53 -18.21
N SER A 357 -11.06 -14.71 -17.86
CA SER A 357 -10.99 -13.26 -17.96
C SER A 357 -11.55 -12.59 -16.70
N ASP A 358 -10.84 -11.58 -16.19
CA ASP A 358 -11.31 -10.70 -15.11
C ASP A 358 -11.81 -9.37 -15.70
N PRO A 359 -13.12 -9.17 -15.89
CA PRO A 359 -13.65 -7.95 -16.51
C PRO A 359 -13.43 -6.68 -15.68
N ARG A 360 -13.00 -6.79 -14.41
CA ARG A 360 -12.71 -5.65 -13.54
C ARG A 360 -11.31 -5.08 -13.77
N ARG A 361 -10.45 -5.82 -14.47
CA ARG A 361 -9.09 -5.40 -14.82
C ARG A 361 -9.07 -4.80 -16.22
N PRO A 362 -8.38 -3.67 -16.46
CA PRO A 362 -8.26 -3.09 -17.79
C PRO A 362 -7.68 -4.04 -18.84
N ASP A 363 -6.68 -4.84 -18.46
CA ASP A 363 -6.04 -5.85 -19.31
C ASP A 363 -6.78 -7.19 -19.34
N ARG A 364 -7.91 -7.27 -18.62
CA ARG A 364 -8.77 -8.45 -18.48
C ARG A 364 -8.09 -9.71 -17.95
N THR A 365 -6.86 -9.59 -17.46
CA THR A 365 -6.03 -10.73 -17.06
C THR A 365 -6.38 -11.15 -15.64
N VAL A 366 -6.50 -12.45 -15.41
CA VAL A 366 -6.58 -13.00 -14.06
C VAL A 366 -5.14 -13.14 -13.54
N GLU A 367 -4.77 -12.29 -12.59
CA GLU A 367 -3.45 -12.26 -11.97
C GLU A 367 -3.52 -12.90 -10.58
N ASN A 368 -2.57 -13.79 -10.27
CA ASN A 368 -2.63 -14.59 -9.07
C ASN A 368 -2.65 -13.72 -7.80
N ALA A 369 -3.47 -14.17 -6.84
CA ALA A 369 -3.84 -13.48 -5.61
C ALA A 369 -4.71 -12.23 -5.82
N VAL A 370 -4.26 -11.16 -6.47
CA VAL A 370 -5.03 -9.90 -6.52
C VAL A 370 -6.42 -10.04 -7.16
N SER A 371 -6.54 -10.75 -8.29
CA SER A 371 -7.84 -10.99 -8.92
C SER A 371 -8.73 -11.87 -8.05
N CYS A 372 -8.14 -12.89 -7.42
CA CYS A 372 -8.82 -13.85 -6.57
C CYS A 372 -9.36 -13.20 -5.29
N ILE A 373 -8.54 -12.39 -4.60
CA ILE A 373 -8.92 -11.59 -3.42
C ILE A 373 -10.15 -10.75 -3.75
N GLY A 374 -10.12 -10.04 -4.88
CA GLY A 374 -11.27 -9.24 -5.32
C GLY A 374 -12.52 -10.07 -5.56
N CYS A 375 -12.40 -11.22 -6.24
CA CYS A 375 -13.56 -12.09 -6.56
C CYS A 375 -14.14 -12.76 -5.31
N HIS A 376 -13.28 -13.10 -4.36
CA HIS A 376 -13.60 -13.87 -3.16
C HIS A 376 -13.66 -13.01 -1.90
N ALA A 377 -14.02 -11.72 -2.05
CA ALA A 377 -14.18 -10.74 -0.98
C ALA A 377 -15.13 -11.18 0.15
N ALA A 378 -16.12 -12.03 -0.17
CA ALA A 378 -17.05 -12.63 0.78
C ALA A 378 -16.85 -14.15 0.98
N GLY A 379 -15.69 -14.67 0.59
CA GLY A 379 -15.31 -16.08 0.63
C GLY A 379 -15.53 -16.82 -0.69
N ILE A 380 -15.60 -18.16 -0.62
CA ILE A 380 -15.84 -19.00 -1.80
C ILE A 380 -17.18 -18.63 -2.45
N VAL A 381 -17.17 -18.45 -3.77
CA VAL A 381 -18.36 -18.09 -4.55
C VAL A 381 -19.17 -19.36 -4.83
N PRO A 382 -20.42 -19.47 -4.33
CA PRO A 382 -21.24 -20.65 -4.56
C PRO A 382 -21.58 -20.83 -6.05
N LYS A 383 -21.48 -22.07 -6.53
CA LYS A 383 -21.95 -22.47 -7.87
C LYS A 383 -22.83 -23.72 -7.77
N PRO A 384 -23.99 -23.74 -8.43
CA PRO A 384 -24.82 -24.94 -8.49
C PRO A 384 -24.11 -26.01 -9.33
N ASP A 385 -24.20 -27.26 -8.88
CA ASP A 385 -23.77 -28.40 -9.68
C ASP A 385 -24.84 -28.74 -10.72
N GLN A 386 -24.42 -28.96 -11.95
CA GLN A 386 -25.26 -29.33 -13.09
C GLN A 386 -24.93 -30.75 -13.59
N LEU A 387 -23.88 -31.39 -13.05
CA LEU A 387 -23.44 -32.71 -13.51
C LEU A 387 -24.14 -33.86 -12.80
N ARG A 388 -24.46 -33.73 -11.51
CA ARG A 388 -25.10 -34.80 -10.73
C ARG A 388 -26.41 -35.27 -11.37
N ASP A 389 -27.26 -34.34 -11.78
CA ASP A 389 -28.56 -34.65 -12.39
C ASP A 389 -28.44 -35.02 -13.88
N GLY A 390 -27.43 -34.46 -14.57
CA GLY A 390 -27.12 -34.80 -15.96
C GLY A 390 -26.52 -36.19 -16.17
N ALA A 391 -26.01 -36.83 -15.10
CA ALA A 391 -25.38 -38.15 -15.13
C ALA A 391 -26.36 -39.30 -15.48
N VAL A 392 -27.66 -39.02 -15.66
CA VAL A 392 -28.69 -40.02 -16.03
C VAL A 392 -28.43 -40.69 -17.38
N GLY A 393 -27.63 -40.07 -18.26
CA GLY A 393 -27.23 -40.67 -19.55
C GLY A 393 -26.03 -41.63 -19.46
N LEU A 394 -25.34 -41.72 -18.31
CA LEU A 394 -24.14 -42.55 -18.15
C LEU A 394 -24.48 -43.99 -17.76
N GLU A 395 -23.54 -44.88 -18.07
CA GLU A 395 -23.48 -46.24 -17.53
C GLU A 395 -23.62 -46.23 -16.00
N ARG A 396 -24.26 -47.26 -15.44
CA ARG A 396 -24.64 -47.28 -14.01
C ARG A 396 -23.45 -47.03 -13.09
N THR A 397 -22.32 -47.68 -13.38
CA THR A 397 -21.08 -47.59 -12.59
C THR A 397 -20.48 -46.19 -12.61
N ASP A 398 -20.49 -45.51 -13.75
CA ASP A 398 -19.97 -44.14 -13.87
C ASP A 398 -20.94 -43.11 -13.28
N ARG A 399 -22.24 -43.33 -13.42
CA ARG A 399 -23.26 -42.52 -12.73
C ARG A 399 -23.08 -42.56 -11.21
N GLU A 400 -22.88 -43.74 -10.64
CA GLU A 400 -22.61 -43.91 -9.20
C GLU A 400 -21.35 -43.15 -8.78
N ARG A 401 -20.28 -43.20 -9.57
CA ARG A 401 -19.03 -42.46 -9.32
C ARG A 401 -19.24 -40.94 -9.35
N VAL A 402 -19.98 -40.43 -10.34
CA VAL A 402 -20.32 -39.01 -10.42
C VAL A 402 -21.11 -38.59 -9.18
N GLN A 403 -22.12 -39.36 -8.77
CA GLN A 403 -22.93 -39.06 -7.59
C GLN A 403 -22.15 -39.11 -6.26
N LEU A 404 -21.04 -39.85 -6.19
CA LEU A 404 -20.16 -39.87 -5.01
C LEU A 404 -19.27 -38.63 -4.93
N LEU A 405 -18.83 -38.10 -6.08
CA LEU A 405 -18.00 -36.90 -6.15
C LEU A 405 -18.81 -35.60 -6.13
N HIS A 406 -20.01 -35.60 -6.69
CA HIS A 406 -20.89 -34.44 -6.79
C HIS A 406 -22.02 -34.58 -5.76
N PRO A 407 -21.91 -34.05 -4.53
CA PRO A 407 -22.93 -34.24 -3.50
C PRO A 407 -24.27 -33.57 -3.86
N SER A 408 -25.31 -33.83 -3.05
CA SER A 408 -26.58 -33.12 -3.20
C SER A 408 -26.42 -31.61 -3.02
N ALA A 409 -27.36 -30.84 -3.58
CA ALA A 409 -27.35 -29.37 -3.51
C ALA A 409 -27.31 -28.84 -2.07
N ASP A 410 -28.06 -29.45 -1.14
CA ASP A 410 -28.09 -29.06 0.27
C ASP A 410 -26.73 -29.25 0.94
N VAL A 411 -26.09 -30.39 0.65
CA VAL A 411 -24.77 -30.70 1.16
C VAL A 411 -23.72 -29.72 0.63
N MET A 412 -23.72 -29.47 -0.68
CA MET A 412 -22.80 -28.52 -1.31
C MET A 412 -23.01 -27.09 -0.77
N THR A 413 -24.26 -26.68 -0.59
CA THR A 413 -24.60 -25.39 0.03
C THR A 413 -24.09 -25.30 1.47
N GLY A 414 -24.22 -26.38 2.24
CA GLY A 414 -23.68 -26.49 3.60
C GLY A 414 -22.15 -26.35 3.66
N LEU A 415 -21.42 -26.81 2.63
CA LEU A 415 -19.98 -26.63 2.50
C LEU A 415 -19.61 -25.18 2.18
N TYR A 416 -20.29 -24.55 1.21
CA TYR A 416 -20.06 -23.14 0.90
C TYR A 416 -20.28 -22.25 2.12
N ASN A 417 -21.38 -22.45 2.84
CA ASN A 417 -21.70 -21.67 4.03
C ASN A 417 -20.65 -21.86 5.13
N GLN A 418 -20.16 -23.08 5.33
CA GLN A 418 -19.10 -23.36 6.31
C GLN A 418 -17.79 -22.62 5.96
N ASP A 419 -17.34 -22.69 4.70
CA ASP A 419 -16.08 -22.09 4.30
C ASP A 419 -16.17 -20.56 4.23
N ARG A 420 -17.33 -20.00 3.85
CA ARG A 420 -17.61 -18.55 3.92
C ARG A 420 -17.66 -18.04 5.36
N ALA A 421 -18.30 -18.79 6.27
CA ALA A 421 -18.34 -18.43 7.69
C ALA A 421 -16.92 -18.39 8.30
N ARG A 422 -16.05 -19.35 7.94
CA ARG A 422 -14.64 -19.35 8.36
C ARG A 422 -13.93 -18.07 7.94
N PHE A 423 -14.06 -17.67 6.68
CA PHE A 423 -13.42 -16.45 6.18
C PHE A 423 -14.02 -15.19 6.82
N ALA A 424 -15.34 -15.14 7.01
CA ALA A 424 -16.00 -14.04 7.70
C ALA A 424 -15.51 -13.87 9.15
N SER A 425 -15.30 -14.97 9.89
CA SER A 425 -14.70 -14.94 11.22
C SER A 425 -13.26 -14.45 11.21
N ALA A 426 -12.47 -14.83 10.19
CA ALA A 426 -11.10 -14.36 10.04
C ALA A 426 -11.04 -12.84 9.75
N LEU A 427 -11.92 -12.33 8.87
CA LEU A 427 -12.07 -10.89 8.63
C LEU A 427 -12.48 -10.14 9.91
N ALA A 428 -13.44 -10.67 10.67
CA ALA A 428 -13.86 -10.07 11.94
C ALA A 428 -12.71 -9.96 12.96
N ALA A 429 -11.77 -10.92 12.97
CA ALA A 429 -10.62 -10.90 13.86
C ALA A 429 -9.65 -9.73 13.62
N ILE A 430 -9.70 -9.10 12.44
CA ILE A 430 -8.95 -7.88 12.12
C ILE A 430 -9.85 -6.63 12.04
N GLY A 431 -11.10 -6.73 12.49
CA GLY A 431 -12.10 -5.65 12.40
C GLY A 431 -12.68 -5.41 11.01
N ALA A 432 -12.42 -6.30 10.05
CA ALA A 432 -12.97 -6.25 8.70
C ALA A 432 -14.30 -7.02 8.60
N LYS A 433 -14.97 -6.88 7.46
CA LYS A 433 -16.21 -7.61 7.14
C LYS A 433 -16.16 -8.14 5.70
N PRO A 434 -16.88 -9.22 5.39
CA PRO A 434 -17.16 -9.59 4.01
C PRO A 434 -17.71 -8.40 3.23
N SER A 435 -17.26 -8.22 1.99
CA SER A 435 -17.74 -7.15 1.12
C SER A 435 -18.16 -7.70 -0.24
N GLU A 436 -18.90 -6.89 -0.99
CA GLU A 436 -19.10 -7.15 -2.41
C GLU A 436 -17.79 -6.97 -3.18
N PRO A 437 -17.59 -7.66 -4.32
CA PRO A 437 -16.37 -7.56 -5.12
C PRO A 437 -16.01 -6.14 -5.56
N ALA A 438 -16.99 -5.26 -5.76
CA ALA A 438 -16.76 -3.87 -6.14
C ALA A 438 -16.24 -3.00 -4.98
N ASP A 439 -16.43 -3.44 -3.74
CA ASP A 439 -16.05 -2.73 -2.53
C ASP A 439 -14.82 -3.34 -1.83
N GLU A 440 -14.22 -4.37 -2.43
CA GLU A 440 -13.13 -5.11 -1.81
C GLU A 440 -11.91 -4.19 -1.55
N PRO A 441 -11.44 -4.07 -0.28
CA PRO A 441 -10.42 -3.11 0.10
C PRO A 441 -9.07 -3.22 -0.61
N VAL A 442 -8.56 -4.44 -0.81
CA VAL A 442 -7.24 -4.69 -1.42
C VAL A 442 -7.23 -4.21 -2.87
N THR A 443 -8.19 -4.64 -3.67
CA THR A 443 -8.34 -4.25 -5.08
C THR A 443 -8.65 -2.76 -5.25
N ALA A 444 -9.39 -2.16 -4.32
CA ALA A 444 -9.58 -0.70 -4.30
C ALA A 444 -8.26 0.06 -4.09
N LEU A 445 -7.42 -0.38 -3.14
CA LEU A 445 -6.10 0.23 -2.89
C LEU A 445 -5.12 -0.03 -4.04
N VAL A 446 -5.13 -1.24 -4.60
CA VAL A 446 -4.37 -1.60 -5.80
C VAL A 446 -4.73 -0.68 -6.97
N THR A 447 -6.02 -0.51 -7.26
CA THR A 447 -6.49 0.34 -8.36
C THR A 447 -6.07 1.79 -8.13
N ARG A 448 -6.19 2.28 -6.89
CA ARG A 448 -5.71 3.62 -6.52
C ARG A 448 -4.21 3.80 -6.73
N TYR A 449 -3.41 2.77 -6.44
CA TYR A 449 -1.96 2.77 -6.65
C TYR A 449 -1.62 2.80 -8.15
N GLU A 450 -2.30 2.00 -8.97
CA GLU A 450 -2.06 1.92 -10.42
C GLU A 450 -2.48 3.16 -11.20
N ASN A 451 -3.42 3.96 -10.66
CA ASN A 451 -3.85 5.20 -11.29
C ASN A 451 -2.68 6.13 -11.60
N GLU A 452 -2.88 6.89 -12.68
CA GLU A 452 -2.01 8.01 -13.02
C GLU A 452 -1.93 9.01 -11.86
N LEU A 453 -0.77 9.66 -11.76
CA LEU A 453 -0.54 10.68 -10.75
C LEU A 453 -0.71 12.04 -11.38
N ASP A 454 -1.56 12.86 -10.77
CA ASP A 454 -1.55 14.31 -10.94
C ASP A 454 -0.44 14.95 -10.08
N LEU A 455 -0.25 16.26 -10.22
CA LEU A 455 0.78 16.99 -9.46
C LEU A 455 0.57 16.87 -7.95
N LYS A 456 -0.69 16.78 -7.50
CA LYS A 456 -1.03 16.67 -6.08
C LYS A 456 -0.59 15.32 -5.50
N ALA A 457 -0.92 14.22 -6.17
CA ALA A 457 -0.52 12.88 -5.77
C ALA A 457 1.00 12.71 -5.84
N ALA A 458 1.64 13.19 -6.91
CA ALA A 458 3.09 13.15 -7.06
C ALA A 458 3.82 13.93 -5.96
N ALA A 459 3.33 15.12 -5.61
CA ALA A 459 3.90 15.92 -4.51
C ALA A 459 3.73 15.22 -3.17
N ALA A 460 2.55 14.66 -2.90
CA ALA A 460 2.27 13.95 -1.66
C ALA A 460 3.16 12.71 -1.47
N GLU A 461 3.49 11.98 -2.55
CA GLU A 461 4.44 10.85 -2.50
C GLU A 461 5.88 11.26 -2.19
N LEU A 462 6.24 12.52 -2.44
CA LEU A 462 7.53 13.12 -2.09
C LEU A 462 7.50 13.86 -0.75
N GLY A 463 6.38 13.85 -0.03
CA GLY A 463 6.21 14.66 1.17
C GLY A 463 6.36 16.16 0.92
N LEU A 464 5.97 16.62 -0.29
CA LEU A 464 5.96 18.03 -0.70
C LEU A 464 4.53 18.52 -0.95
N ARG A 465 4.34 19.84 -0.92
CA ARG A 465 3.12 20.46 -1.42
C ARG A 465 3.17 20.61 -2.96
N PRO A 466 2.01 20.69 -3.64
CA PRO A 466 1.97 20.73 -5.12
C PRO A 466 2.74 21.91 -5.72
N ASP A 467 2.65 23.08 -5.09
CA ASP A 467 3.37 24.29 -5.47
C ASP A 467 4.89 24.14 -5.31
N GLU A 468 5.33 23.52 -4.22
CA GLU A 468 6.75 23.23 -3.99
C GLU A 468 7.31 22.27 -5.05
N LEU A 469 6.57 21.19 -5.37
CA LEU A 469 6.98 20.25 -6.41
C LEU A 469 7.04 20.93 -7.78
N GLY A 470 6.00 21.68 -8.16
CA GLY A 470 5.96 22.39 -9.44
C GLY A 470 7.15 23.33 -9.63
N GLN A 471 7.48 24.11 -8.60
CA GLN A 471 8.66 24.99 -8.61
C GLN A 471 9.97 24.20 -8.77
N ARG A 472 10.14 23.10 -8.05
CA ARG A 472 11.37 22.28 -8.12
C ARG A 472 11.51 21.58 -9.47
N LEU A 473 10.43 20.98 -10.00
CA LEU A 473 10.44 20.33 -11.31
C LEU A 473 10.75 21.32 -12.44
N SER A 474 10.31 22.57 -12.33
CA SER A 474 10.64 23.61 -13.31
C SER A 474 12.15 23.82 -13.44
N ARG A 475 12.95 23.53 -12.42
CA ARG A 475 14.41 23.75 -12.45
C ARG A 475 15.21 22.54 -12.93
N LEU A 476 14.55 21.41 -13.17
CA LEU A 476 15.23 20.15 -13.50
C LEU A 476 15.30 19.88 -14.99
N PRO A 477 16.40 19.27 -15.48
CA PRO A 477 16.49 18.75 -16.84
C PRO A 477 15.65 17.48 -17.05
N LEU A 478 14.67 17.22 -16.18
CA LEU A 478 13.70 16.11 -16.28
C LEU A 478 12.39 16.53 -16.96
N ARG A 479 12.30 17.81 -17.39
CA ARG A 479 11.09 18.38 -17.99
C ARG A 479 10.56 17.57 -19.16
N GLN A 480 11.37 16.90 -19.99
CA GLN A 480 10.82 16.15 -21.13
C GLN A 480 9.93 14.98 -20.67
N ILE A 481 10.39 14.17 -19.72
CA ILE A 481 9.70 12.96 -19.25
C ILE A 481 8.51 13.32 -18.33
N LEU A 482 8.65 14.37 -17.51
CA LEU A 482 7.61 14.81 -16.57
C LEU A 482 6.86 16.04 -17.05
N SER A 483 6.97 16.41 -18.33
CA SER A 483 6.38 17.63 -18.90
C SER A 483 4.88 17.66 -18.73
N SER A 484 4.22 16.52 -18.90
CA SER A 484 2.78 16.39 -18.74
C SER A 484 2.34 16.70 -17.32
N LEU A 485 3.08 16.27 -16.30
CA LEU A 485 2.73 16.44 -14.88
C LEU A 485 2.65 17.91 -14.44
N VAL A 486 3.46 18.78 -15.04
CA VAL A 486 3.55 20.20 -14.65
C VAL A 486 2.54 21.07 -15.42
N ARG A 487 1.82 20.49 -16.39
CA ARG A 487 0.73 21.18 -17.10
C ARG A 487 -0.55 21.14 -16.27
N GLU A 488 -1.39 22.16 -16.44
CA GLU A 488 -2.71 22.17 -15.84
C GLU A 488 -3.52 20.94 -16.27
N GLY A 489 -4.08 20.21 -15.30
CA GLY A 489 -4.81 18.95 -15.51
C GLY A 489 -3.96 17.76 -15.99
N GLY A 490 -2.64 17.91 -16.06
CA GLY A 490 -1.77 16.87 -16.59
C GLY A 490 -1.39 15.80 -15.56
N THR A 491 -1.03 14.62 -16.09
CA THR A 491 -0.75 13.43 -15.29
C THR A 491 0.52 12.71 -15.77
N VAL A 492 1.00 11.75 -14.96
CA VAL A 492 2.06 10.81 -15.33
C VAL A 492 1.64 9.38 -14.98
N LYS A 493 2.00 8.41 -15.83
CA LYS A 493 1.75 6.99 -15.57
C LYS A 493 2.56 6.50 -14.38
N ARG A 494 2.00 5.55 -13.61
CA ARG A 494 2.62 4.99 -12.39
C ARG A 494 4.00 4.37 -12.64
N ASP A 495 4.16 3.65 -13.74
CA ASP A 495 5.43 3.02 -14.13
C ASP A 495 6.53 4.04 -14.42
N THR A 496 6.21 5.09 -15.18
CA THR A 496 7.08 6.23 -15.46
C THR A 496 7.45 6.91 -14.16
N TRP A 497 6.49 7.16 -13.27
CA TRP A 497 6.74 7.78 -11.98
C TRP A 497 7.66 6.93 -11.09
N ALA A 498 7.40 5.63 -10.97
CA ALA A 498 8.23 4.72 -10.19
C ALA A 498 9.66 4.65 -10.71
N ALA A 499 9.83 4.56 -12.03
CA ALA A 499 11.15 4.54 -12.69
C ALA A 499 11.91 5.86 -12.50
N MET A 500 11.20 6.99 -12.50
CA MET A 500 11.79 8.32 -12.33
C MET A 500 11.93 8.76 -10.88
N PHE A 501 11.26 8.09 -9.94
CA PHE A 501 11.22 8.49 -8.53
C PHE A 501 12.61 8.77 -7.95
N PRO A 502 13.66 7.94 -8.21
CA PRO A 502 14.98 8.23 -7.70
C PRO A 502 15.55 9.58 -8.19
N ARG A 503 15.48 9.81 -9.50
CA ARG A 503 15.96 11.04 -10.14
C ARG A 503 15.17 12.27 -9.68
N VAL A 504 13.87 12.09 -9.42
CA VAL A 504 13.02 13.17 -8.91
C VAL A 504 13.39 13.51 -7.47
N VAL A 505 13.57 12.52 -6.59
CA VAL A 505 13.97 12.77 -5.20
C VAL A 505 15.30 13.53 -5.13
N GLU A 506 16.30 13.08 -5.88
CA GLU A 506 17.63 13.70 -5.94
C GLU A 506 17.57 15.09 -6.56
N GLY A 507 16.94 15.22 -7.73
CA GLY A 507 16.83 16.51 -8.42
C GLY A 507 16.04 17.54 -7.61
N THR A 508 14.96 17.14 -6.94
CA THR A 508 14.18 18.05 -6.10
C THR A 508 14.84 18.33 -4.75
N GLY A 509 15.94 17.67 -4.40
CA GLY A 509 16.60 17.82 -3.10
C GLY A 509 15.72 17.35 -1.93
N VAL A 510 14.82 16.40 -2.17
CA VAL A 510 13.97 15.80 -1.10
C VAL A 510 14.78 14.86 -0.23
N GLY A 511 15.80 14.21 -0.79
CA GLY A 511 16.70 13.33 -0.06
C GLY A 511 17.60 12.55 -1.00
N ILE A 512 18.24 11.51 -0.48
CA ILE A 512 19.02 10.56 -1.26
C ILE A 512 18.23 9.28 -1.42
N THR A 513 18.23 8.73 -2.62
CA THR A 513 17.53 7.48 -2.85
C THR A 513 18.39 6.32 -2.44
N PHE A 514 17.74 5.28 -1.92
CA PHE A 514 18.42 4.02 -1.71
C PHE A 514 17.50 2.91 -2.18
N THR A 515 18.09 1.96 -2.90
CA THR A 515 17.49 0.65 -3.06
C THR A 515 17.94 -0.17 -1.86
N PRO A 516 17.03 -0.64 -1.00
CA PRO A 516 17.43 -1.49 0.12
C PRO A 516 18.13 -2.75 -0.41
N ARG A 517 19.42 -2.93 -0.13
CA ARG A 517 20.10 -4.22 -0.31
C ARG A 517 19.82 -5.12 0.90
N THR A 518 19.87 -6.43 0.66
CA THR A 518 19.71 -7.51 1.64
C THR A 518 20.48 -7.24 2.94
N SER A 519 19.96 -7.68 4.09
CA SER A 519 20.46 -7.38 5.46
C SER A 519 21.96 -7.64 5.75
N ASN A 520 22.69 -8.32 4.86
CA ASN A 520 24.13 -8.52 4.98
C ASN A 520 24.99 -7.36 4.45
N ASP A 521 24.41 -6.42 3.69
CA ASP A 521 25.10 -5.18 3.35
C ASP A 521 24.51 -4.05 4.20
N ALA A 522 25.25 -3.62 5.22
CA ALA A 522 24.93 -2.36 5.88
C ALA A 522 24.83 -1.27 4.80
N ALA A 523 23.75 -0.48 4.83
CA ALA A 523 23.65 0.71 3.99
C ALA A 523 24.96 1.50 4.13
N PRO A 524 25.55 2.01 3.03
CA PRO A 524 26.78 2.77 3.12
C PRO A 524 26.57 3.90 4.14
N PRO A 525 27.46 4.06 5.13
CA PRO A 525 27.34 5.09 6.15
C PRO A 525 27.10 6.46 5.50
N VAL A 526 25.97 7.12 5.83
CA VAL A 526 25.65 8.47 5.37
C VAL A 526 25.69 9.43 6.55
N TRP A 527 26.39 10.54 6.39
CA TRP A 527 26.44 11.66 7.34
C TRP A 527 26.17 12.97 6.61
N VAL A 528 25.34 13.83 7.19
CA VAL A 528 24.99 15.14 6.61
C VAL A 528 25.55 16.20 7.53
N ASP A 529 26.34 17.12 6.98
CA ASP A 529 26.94 18.20 7.76
C ASP A 529 26.03 19.42 7.91
N ASP A 530 26.46 20.39 8.71
CA ASP A 530 25.70 21.62 8.98
C ASP A 530 25.46 22.47 7.72
N HIS A 531 26.25 22.25 6.66
CA HIS A 531 26.11 22.90 5.36
C HIS A 531 25.21 22.10 4.40
N ARG A 532 24.56 21.05 4.90
CA ARG A 532 23.72 20.10 4.14
C ARG A 532 24.47 19.33 3.05
N ARG A 533 25.80 19.28 3.12
CA ARG A 533 26.57 18.38 2.24
C ARG A 533 26.42 16.97 2.76
N THR A 534 26.23 16.04 1.84
CA THR A 534 26.07 14.64 2.20
C THR A 534 27.36 13.88 1.98
N TRP A 535 27.80 13.18 3.01
CA TRP A 535 29.02 12.40 3.05
C TRP A 535 28.65 10.93 3.11
N ILE A 536 29.24 10.13 2.22
CA ILE A 536 28.92 8.71 2.08
C ILE A 536 30.18 7.88 2.00
N VAL A 537 30.25 6.81 2.78
CA VAL A 537 31.32 5.81 2.66
C VAL A 537 30.93 4.80 1.58
N VAL A 538 31.68 4.74 0.48
CA VAL A 538 31.28 3.93 -0.69
C VAL A 538 32.09 2.66 -0.87
N ASP A 539 33.38 2.66 -0.51
CA ASP A 539 34.30 1.53 -0.73
C ASP A 539 35.64 1.73 0.01
N HIS A 540 36.64 0.89 -0.29
CA HIS A 540 38.05 1.08 0.03
C HIS A 540 38.87 1.11 -1.26
N ALA A 541 39.93 1.92 -1.31
CA ALA A 541 40.82 1.99 -2.47
C ALA A 541 42.29 2.03 -2.03
N SER A 542 43.16 1.38 -2.81
CA SER A 542 44.62 1.41 -2.65
C SER A 542 45.26 2.64 -3.29
N ASP A 543 44.54 3.36 -4.15
CA ASP A 543 45.03 4.57 -4.81
C ASP A 543 43.92 5.63 -5.00
N GLN A 544 44.35 6.88 -5.16
CA GLN A 544 43.46 8.04 -5.26
C GLN A 544 42.64 8.05 -6.56
N ALA A 545 43.18 7.55 -7.67
CA ALA A 545 42.47 7.57 -8.96
C ALA A 545 41.26 6.64 -8.91
N THR A 546 41.42 5.46 -8.32
CA THR A 546 40.33 4.52 -8.03
C THR A 546 39.30 5.15 -7.11
N ALA A 547 39.73 5.83 -6.03
CA ALA A 547 38.83 6.54 -5.12
C ALA A 547 37.98 7.63 -5.84
N VAL A 548 38.60 8.42 -6.72
CA VAL A 548 37.92 9.42 -7.55
C VAL A 548 36.93 8.76 -8.51
N GLY A 549 37.33 7.67 -9.16
CA GLY A 549 36.47 6.89 -10.05
C GLY A 549 35.23 6.36 -9.34
N SER A 550 35.40 5.81 -8.13
CA SER A 550 34.31 5.28 -7.29
C SER A 550 33.30 6.35 -6.90
N CYS A 551 33.75 7.56 -6.55
CA CYS A 551 32.83 8.67 -6.26
C CYS A 551 32.10 9.14 -7.53
N ARG A 552 32.83 9.37 -8.63
CA ARG A 552 32.25 9.87 -9.88
C ARG A 552 31.24 8.90 -10.50
N GLY A 553 31.54 7.59 -10.48
CA GLY A 553 30.63 6.56 -10.98
C GLY A 553 29.29 6.50 -10.25
N ARG A 554 29.20 7.12 -9.07
CA ARG A 554 27.99 7.22 -8.23
C ARG A 554 27.41 8.63 -8.18
N GLY A 555 27.90 9.57 -9.00
CA GLY A 555 27.42 10.95 -9.02
C GLY A 555 27.92 11.84 -7.87
N TYR A 556 28.98 11.43 -7.18
CA TYR A 556 29.59 12.17 -6.07
C TYR A 556 30.99 12.68 -6.41
N GLU A 557 31.53 13.56 -5.56
CA GLU A 557 32.93 14.00 -5.64
C GLU A 557 33.75 13.41 -4.51
N LEU A 558 35.06 13.20 -4.75
CA LEU A 558 36.00 13.00 -3.67
C LEU A 558 36.23 14.37 -2.98
N PRO A 559 36.07 14.49 -1.65
CA PRO A 559 36.13 15.78 -0.96
C PRO A 559 37.54 16.35 -0.97
N ARG A 560 37.67 17.69 -1.03
CA ARG A 560 38.98 18.33 -0.86
C ARG A 560 39.48 18.07 0.55
N GLU A 561 40.80 18.05 0.74
CA GLU A 561 41.36 17.76 2.06
C GLU A 561 40.86 18.70 3.15
N VAL A 562 40.88 20.02 2.92
CA VAL A 562 40.36 21.03 3.88
C VAL A 562 38.88 20.77 4.22
N GLU A 563 38.11 20.33 3.24
CA GLU A 563 36.70 19.99 3.39
C GLU A 563 36.53 18.79 4.33
N LEU A 564 37.31 17.74 4.08
CA LEU A 564 37.28 16.49 4.83
C LEU A 564 37.78 16.70 6.27
N VAL A 565 38.84 17.49 6.48
CA VAL A 565 39.34 17.86 7.80
C VAL A 565 38.28 18.63 8.59
N SER A 566 37.62 19.61 7.97
CA SER A 566 36.54 20.36 8.60
C SER A 566 35.36 19.46 8.97
N ALA A 567 34.97 18.53 8.09
CA ALA A 567 33.92 17.56 8.37
C ALA A 567 34.27 16.64 9.54
N VAL A 568 35.52 16.17 9.63
CA VAL A 568 36.00 15.38 10.78
C VAL A 568 35.91 16.16 12.08
N ALA A 569 36.34 17.43 12.09
CA ALA A 569 36.22 18.30 13.26
C ALA A 569 34.75 18.49 13.69
N ASN A 570 33.80 18.43 12.75
CA ASN A 570 32.37 18.53 12.99
C ASN A 570 31.68 17.17 13.23
N GLY A 571 32.43 16.10 13.47
CA GLY A 571 31.89 14.82 13.93
C GLY A 571 31.65 13.76 12.85
N LEU A 572 32.10 13.97 11.59
CA LEU A 572 32.06 12.96 10.53
C LEU A 572 32.64 11.61 10.98
N GLY A 573 33.82 11.65 11.62
CA GLY A 573 34.52 10.45 12.07
C GLY A 573 33.75 9.65 13.13
N ALA A 574 33.13 10.34 14.09
CA ALA A 574 32.27 9.71 15.09
C ALA A 574 30.98 9.14 14.47
N GLY A 575 30.46 9.81 13.43
CA GLY A 575 29.31 9.36 12.65
C GLY A 575 29.53 7.99 11.99
N PHE A 576 30.76 7.69 11.55
CA PHE A 576 31.11 6.42 10.89
C PHE A 576 31.73 5.37 11.83
N ALA A 577 32.35 5.77 12.93
CA ALA A 577 32.98 4.87 13.90
C ALA A 577 32.02 3.87 14.58
N GLN A 578 30.71 4.16 14.58
CA GLN A 578 29.69 3.26 15.17
C GLN A 578 29.35 2.04 14.27
N LEU A 579 29.91 1.93 13.07
CA LEU A 579 29.47 0.95 12.06
C LEU A 579 30.46 -0.19 11.76
N SER A 580 31.68 -0.22 12.33
CA SER A 580 32.59 -1.37 12.17
C SER A 580 33.81 -1.31 13.10
N THR A 581 34.17 -2.44 13.71
CA THR A 581 35.46 -2.65 14.40
C THR A 581 36.69 -2.52 13.47
N ARG A 582 36.48 -2.38 12.16
CA ARG A 582 37.53 -2.22 11.13
C ARG A 582 37.86 -0.75 10.78
N SER A 583 37.17 0.26 11.34
CA SER A 583 37.29 1.67 10.95
C SER A 583 38.57 2.41 11.44
N ARG A 584 39.71 1.71 11.55
CA ARG A 584 41.00 2.34 11.90
C ARG A 584 41.75 2.93 10.70
N GLN A 585 41.17 2.88 9.50
CA GLN A 585 41.82 3.29 8.26
C GLN A 585 41.52 4.76 7.92
N THR A 586 42.54 5.48 7.44
CA THR A 586 42.45 6.88 6.99
C THR A 586 41.58 7.01 5.73
N MET A 587 41.03 8.19 5.49
CA MET A 587 40.09 8.47 4.41
C MET A 587 40.76 9.21 3.26
N TRP A 588 40.47 8.83 2.02
CA TRP A 588 40.97 9.55 0.83
C TRP A 588 40.47 10.99 0.77
N SER A 589 41.38 11.92 0.51
CA SER A 589 41.06 13.29 0.10
C SER A 589 41.38 13.52 -1.38
N ALA A 590 40.80 14.54 -1.99
CA ALA A 590 41.07 14.93 -3.36
C ALA A 590 42.28 15.87 -3.48
N GLY A 591 42.98 15.75 -4.61
CA GLY A 591 44.15 16.56 -4.94
C GLY A 591 45.47 15.97 -4.43
N THR A 592 46.58 16.48 -4.94
CA THR A 592 47.94 16.10 -4.52
C THR A 592 48.62 17.25 -3.80
N LYS A 593 49.33 16.95 -2.72
CA LYS A 593 50.15 17.90 -1.95
C LYS A 593 51.62 17.84 -2.35
N LEU A 594 52.37 18.89 -2.05
CA LEU A 594 53.83 18.91 -2.14
C LEU A 594 54.44 18.58 -0.77
N ASP A 595 55.51 17.81 -0.75
CA ASP A 595 56.34 17.63 0.45
C ASP A 595 57.46 18.68 0.51
N ALA A 596 58.29 18.63 1.56
CA ALA A 596 59.41 19.53 1.76
C ALA A 596 60.48 19.44 0.64
N SER A 597 60.44 18.38 -0.18
CA SER A 597 61.30 18.17 -1.33
C SER A 597 60.61 18.51 -2.66
N ASN A 598 59.44 19.18 -2.63
CA ASN A 598 58.61 19.52 -3.78
C ASN A 598 58.08 18.31 -4.58
N LEU A 599 58.03 17.11 -3.98
CA LEU A 599 57.43 15.94 -4.61
C LEU A 599 55.92 15.92 -4.36
N ARG A 600 55.14 15.61 -5.40
CA ARG A 600 53.68 15.49 -5.31
C ARG A 600 53.28 14.14 -4.70
N TYR A 601 52.36 14.16 -3.75
CA TYR A 601 51.79 12.96 -3.15
C TYR A 601 50.29 13.10 -2.88
N ALA A 602 49.56 11.99 -2.89
CA ALA A 602 48.15 11.97 -2.51
C ALA A 602 47.99 11.93 -0.99
N ALA A 603 46.97 12.60 -0.46
CA ALA A 603 46.77 12.76 0.98
C ALA A 603 45.53 12.02 1.49
N VAL A 604 45.65 11.49 2.72
CA VAL A 604 44.58 10.83 3.46
C VAL A 604 44.40 11.49 4.82
N VAL A 605 43.17 11.52 5.32
CA VAL A 605 42.80 12.19 6.59
C VAL A 605 42.44 11.15 7.64
N ASP A 606 43.00 11.30 8.83
CA ASP A 606 42.64 10.47 9.98
C ASP A 606 41.24 10.86 10.50
N PRO A 607 40.29 9.91 10.60
CA PRO A 607 38.92 10.22 10.98
C PRO A 607 38.75 10.62 12.45
N ARG A 608 39.75 10.42 13.32
CA ARG A 608 39.67 10.77 14.75
C ARG A 608 40.29 12.13 15.04
N THR A 609 41.42 12.40 14.39
CA THR A 609 42.23 13.58 14.66
C THR A 609 42.01 14.68 13.63
N GLY A 610 41.49 14.35 12.44
CA GLY A 610 41.43 15.27 11.32
C GLY A 610 42.81 15.59 10.74
N VAL A 611 43.87 14.89 11.15
CA VAL A 611 45.22 15.13 10.65
C VAL A 611 45.36 14.49 9.27
N ALA A 612 45.79 15.30 8.30
CA ALA A 612 46.12 14.82 6.97
C ALA A 612 47.58 14.34 6.90
N ARG A 613 47.83 13.21 6.23
CA ARG A 613 49.16 12.66 5.99
C ARG A 613 49.30 12.11 4.57
N ARG A 614 50.53 11.81 4.17
CA ARG A 614 50.84 11.10 2.92
C ARG A 614 50.17 9.72 2.93
N ALA A 615 49.51 9.38 1.83
CA ALA A 615 48.95 8.06 1.61
C ALA A 615 50.06 7.03 1.39
N ASP A 616 49.89 5.84 1.97
CA ASP A 616 50.78 4.70 1.74
C ASP A 616 50.12 3.78 0.71
N ILE A 617 50.82 3.49 -0.39
CA ILE A 617 50.30 2.67 -1.48
C ILE A 617 50.09 1.19 -1.10
N THR A 618 50.62 0.77 0.05
CA THR A 618 50.43 -0.57 0.61
C THR A 618 49.21 -0.66 1.53
N GLU A 619 48.60 0.48 1.87
CA GLU A 619 47.41 0.56 2.72
C GLU A 619 46.14 0.73 1.87
N HIS A 620 45.06 0.04 2.28
CA HIS A 620 43.73 0.36 1.79
C HIS A 620 43.13 1.47 2.64
N HIS A 621 42.65 2.51 1.98
CA HIS A 621 42.04 3.67 2.63
C HIS A 621 40.55 3.75 2.29
N VAL A 622 39.78 4.30 3.23
CA VAL A 622 38.33 4.43 3.08
C VAL A 622 38.03 5.50 2.03
N VAL A 623 37.12 5.20 1.11
CA VAL A 623 36.61 6.17 0.14
C VAL A 623 35.36 6.82 0.72
N VAL A 624 35.50 8.09 1.11
CA VAL A 624 34.37 8.93 1.52
C VAL A 624 34.10 9.93 0.41
N CYS A 625 32.89 9.92 -0.13
CA CYS A 625 32.47 10.86 -1.16
C CYS A 625 31.57 11.94 -0.56
N VAL A 626 31.56 13.11 -1.19
CA VAL A 626 30.72 14.26 -0.82
C VAL A 626 29.80 14.66 -1.98
N GLN A 627 28.54 14.96 -1.64
CA GLN A 627 27.58 15.65 -2.50
C GLN A 627 27.38 17.07 -1.98
N ARG A 628 27.56 18.05 -2.86
CA ARG A 628 27.37 19.48 -2.54
C ARG A 628 25.96 19.95 -2.85
#